data_AF-A0A4Q5RT59-F1
#
_entry.id   AF-A0A4Q5RT59-F1
#
_cell.length_a   1.000
_cell.length_b   1.000
_cell.length_c   1.000
_cell.angle_alpha   90.00
_cell.angle_beta   90.00
_cell.angle_gamma   90.00
#
_symmetry.space_group_name_H-M   'P 1'
#
loop_
_entity.id
_entity.type
_entity.pdbx_description
1 polymer ?
#
loop_
_entity_poly.entity_id
_entity_poly.type
_entity_poly.pdbx_seq_one_letter_code
_entity_poly.pdbx_strand_id
1 'polypeptide(L)'
;MIKKCLLVLGLLWHTFLFAQENISQLTVQQMHRDLGILKASFTTLHPGVYRYVTPPRLNSYFKDALARTNGPLSLSDFYIELSRLTVKLHCGHTYVNPYNQNKKVNGLMLSEKVLPLLFQVIGRKFIVTQNLSEQPQIKPGDEIKSIDGIPVATIIDSLLIVSRADGKHGLGKQLDNISISPYLVSVQKYTLFDIYFPLFFTGRQRSDYYDIVIGLYKGGTFHLQVASLTRMQRQQHYQERFPPEYRQPTGTFKWLTPNCGYFKIKEFTATGWGNGYKKFLDSIFSSLRDQKASRLVVDIRGNEGGNDDVRNEVIRYLIKKPAYYAIRRYYRFLAVPDSLLPYLNTWDPSFKKPKSSLDYVKNTEQLYSKKNSYSVDTLIPKEKHFTGTIYLLTNTTNSSSSFFMADILQQNKAAELVGESTGGTKQGINSGQFFFLSLPASGIEVDIPLVFQAPVNPRPDEGIKPDIKVKTRQRDLAENVDVQLQYLVKHFK
;
A
#
# COMPACT_ATOMS: atom_id res chain seq x y z
N MET A 1 78.15 36.52 -28.78
CA MET A 1 76.85 37.15 -28.43
C MET A 1 75.77 36.07 -28.58
N ILE A 2 75.36 35.38 -27.50
CA ILE A 2 74.08 35.60 -26.78
C ILE A 2 72.90 35.57 -27.79
N LYS A 3 71.97 34.60 -27.83
CA LYS A 3 71.16 34.01 -26.75
C LYS A 3 70.45 32.72 -27.23
N LYS A 4 70.25 31.79 -26.29
CA LYS A 4 69.51 30.52 -26.40
C LYS A 4 68.00 30.76 -26.62
N CYS A 5 67.39 29.98 -27.52
CA CYS A 5 65.94 29.73 -27.52
C CYS A 5 65.66 28.50 -26.65
N LEU A 6 64.82 28.67 -25.61
CA LEU A 6 64.27 27.58 -24.81
C LEU A 6 62.75 27.70 -24.87
N LEU A 7 62.12 26.70 -25.49
CA LEU A 7 60.67 26.49 -25.50
C LEU A 7 60.20 26.23 -24.06
N VAL A 8 59.23 27.00 -23.59
CA VAL A 8 58.45 26.69 -22.39
C VAL A 8 57.09 26.17 -22.82
N LEU A 9 56.87 24.87 -22.64
CA LEU A 9 55.57 24.21 -22.74
C LEU A 9 54.82 24.42 -21.41
N GLY A 10 53.89 25.38 -21.40
CA GLY A 10 52.92 25.54 -20.33
C GLY A 10 51.70 24.66 -20.58
N LEU A 11 51.56 23.57 -19.83
CA LEU A 11 50.34 22.77 -19.73
C LEU A 11 49.25 23.60 -19.01
N LEU A 12 48.22 24.00 -19.74
CA LEU A 12 46.98 24.54 -19.16
C LEU A 12 46.14 23.38 -18.61
N TRP A 13 46.03 23.31 -17.29
CA TRP A 13 45.02 22.52 -16.61
C TRP A 13 43.63 23.03 -16.99
N HIS A 14 42.83 22.20 -17.66
CA HIS A 14 41.39 22.40 -17.74
C HIS A 14 40.76 21.83 -16.47
N THR A 15 40.43 22.72 -15.54
CA THR A 15 39.46 22.42 -14.48
C THR A 15 38.13 22.10 -15.15
N PHE A 16 37.72 20.83 -15.14
CA PHE A 16 36.33 20.46 -15.37
C PHE A 16 35.49 21.08 -14.24
N LEU A 17 34.84 22.20 -14.55
CA LEU A 17 33.69 22.67 -13.80
C LEU A 17 32.60 21.63 -13.98
N PHE A 18 32.43 20.75 -12.98
CA PHE A 18 31.21 19.98 -12.83
C PHE A 18 30.07 20.99 -12.70
N ALA A 19 29.20 21.04 -13.72
CA ALA A 19 27.94 21.76 -13.63
C ALA A 19 27.19 21.22 -12.41
N GLN A 20 26.98 22.06 -11.39
CA GLN A 20 25.97 21.80 -10.37
C GLN A 20 24.62 21.74 -11.10
N GLU A 21 24.07 20.53 -11.25
CA GLU A 21 22.69 20.38 -11.66
C GLU A 21 21.83 21.17 -10.68
N ASN A 22 21.04 22.11 -11.22
CA ASN A 22 20.09 22.90 -10.46
C ASN A 22 19.14 21.96 -9.70
N ILE A 23 19.43 21.75 -8.42
CA ILE A 23 18.49 21.17 -7.47
C ILE A 23 17.25 22.04 -7.56
N SER A 24 16.13 21.48 -8.02
CA SER A 24 14.83 22.18 -7.97
C SER A 24 14.45 22.38 -6.51
N GLN A 25 15.05 23.37 -5.86
CA GLN A 25 14.70 23.84 -4.54
C GLN A 25 13.38 24.59 -4.66
N LEU A 26 12.50 24.34 -3.71
CA LEU A 26 11.26 25.07 -3.54
C LEU A 26 11.52 26.25 -2.60
N THR A 27 11.06 27.43 -3.00
CA THR A 27 11.09 28.59 -2.11
C THR A 27 10.09 28.41 -0.97
N VAL A 28 10.29 29.14 0.13
CA VAL A 28 9.35 29.18 1.25
C VAL A 28 7.94 29.53 0.77
N GLN A 29 7.81 30.52 -0.11
CA GLN A 29 6.52 30.95 -0.66
C GLN A 29 5.84 29.83 -1.47
N GLN A 30 6.60 29.07 -2.27
CA GLN A 30 6.09 27.93 -3.02
C GLN A 30 5.56 26.82 -2.10
N MET A 31 6.35 26.45 -1.09
CA MET A 31 5.94 25.41 -0.12
C MET A 31 4.74 25.84 0.72
N HIS A 32 4.71 27.09 1.19
CA HIS A 32 3.60 27.62 1.98
C HIS A 32 2.31 27.72 1.16
N ARG A 33 2.40 28.08 -0.13
CA ARG A 33 1.26 28.05 -1.05
C ARG A 33 0.69 26.64 -1.17
N ASP A 34 1.54 25.65 -1.41
CA ASP A 34 1.13 24.25 -1.55
C ASP A 34 0.55 23.70 -0.23
N LEU A 35 1.15 24.00 0.92
CA LEU A 35 0.62 23.64 2.24
C LEU A 35 -0.76 24.28 2.51
N GLY A 36 -0.96 25.52 2.08
CA GLY A 36 -2.25 26.20 2.17
C GLY A 36 -3.34 25.50 1.36
N ILE A 37 -3.03 25.11 0.12
CA ILE A 37 -3.94 24.37 -0.77
C ILE A 37 -4.24 22.99 -0.20
N LEU A 38 -3.22 22.27 0.29
CA LEU A 38 -3.41 20.96 0.91
C LEU A 38 -4.32 21.05 2.14
N LYS A 39 -4.09 22.03 3.02
CA LYS A 39 -4.93 22.27 4.19
C LYS A 39 -6.38 22.54 3.79
N ALA A 40 -6.60 23.43 2.82
CA ALA A 40 -7.93 23.75 2.32
C ALA A 40 -8.63 22.51 1.73
N SER A 41 -7.93 21.71 0.93
CA SER A 41 -8.46 20.46 0.37
C SER A 41 -8.83 19.46 1.47
N PHE A 42 -7.99 19.27 2.49
CA PHE A 42 -8.30 18.39 3.62
C PHE A 42 -9.55 18.85 4.38
N THR A 43 -9.64 20.13 4.74
CA THR A 43 -10.74 20.61 5.57
C THR A 43 -12.07 20.74 4.82
N THR A 44 -12.03 20.94 3.51
CA THR A 44 -13.24 21.14 2.69
C THR A 44 -13.72 19.88 1.97
N LEU A 45 -12.82 18.96 1.58
CA LEU A 45 -13.17 17.83 0.71
C LEU A 45 -13.12 16.48 1.42
N HIS A 46 -12.17 16.29 2.34
CA HIS A 46 -11.91 14.98 2.95
C HIS A 46 -12.91 14.68 4.09
N PRO A 47 -13.80 13.68 3.96
CA PRO A 47 -14.82 13.39 4.99
C PRO A 47 -14.20 12.92 6.31
N GLY A 48 -13.11 12.16 6.24
CA GLY A 48 -12.43 11.63 7.42
C GLY A 48 -11.44 12.55 8.14
N VAL A 49 -11.26 13.82 7.74
CA VAL A 49 -10.17 14.67 8.25
C VAL A 49 -10.23 14.86 9.77
N TYR A 50 -11.44 14.84 10.35
CA TYR A 50 -11.66 15.02 11.79
C TYR A 50 -12.04 13.75 12.55
N ARG A 51 -11.96 12.56 11.93
CA ARG A 51 -12.32 11.30 12.59
C ARG A 51 -11.37 10.95 13.74
N TYR A 52 -10.09 11.27 13.55
CA TYR A 52 -9.02 10.92 14.50
C TYR A 52 -8.24 12.13 15.01
N VAL A 53 -8.50 13.31 14.41
CA VAL A 53 -7.76 14.55 14.62
C VAL A 53 -8.77 15.68 14.90
N THR A 54 -8.55 16.47 15.95
CA THR A 54 -9.39 17.64 16.22
C THR A 54 -8.97 18.84 15.34
N PRO A 55 -9.84 19.82 15.06
CA PRO A 55 -9.45 21.01 14.31
C PRO A 55 -8.23 21.76 14.89
N PRO A 56 -8.10 21.98 16.21
CA PRO A 56 -6.89 22.56 16.79
C PRO A 56 -5.63 21.72 16.54
N ARG A 57 -5.75 20.39 16.61
CA ARG A 57 -4.63 19.48 16.36
C ARG A 57 -4.20 19.49 14.89
N LEU A 58 -5.14 19.50 13.96
CA LEU A 58 -4.86 19.65 12.53
C LEU A 58 -4.14 20.97 12.26
N ASN A 59 -4.62 22.08 12.86
CA ASN A 59 -3.97 23.39 12.74
C ASN A 59 -2.53 23.36 13.27
N SER A 60 -2.27 22.67 14.39
CA SER A 60 -0.92 22.48 14.91
C SER A 60 -0.02 21.75 13.92
N TYR A 61 -0.49 20.67 13.28
CA TYR A 61 0.31 19.93 12.29
C TYR A 61 0.75 20.82 11.12
N PHE A 62 -0.15 21.65 10.60
CA PHE A 62 0.19 22.59 9.53
C PHE A 62 1.08 23.74 10.02
N LYS A 63 0.91 24.21 11.26
CA LYS A 63 1.83 25.19 11.85
C LYS A 63 3.25 24.63 11.93
N ASP A 64 3.40 23.38 12.37
CA ASP A 64 4.70 22.73 12.47
C ASP A 64 5.32 22.49 11.08
N ALA A 65 4.51 22.17 10.07
CA ALA A 65 4.96 22.03 8.69
C ALA A 65 5.43 23.37 8.09
N LEU A 66 4.72 24.46 8.35
CA LEU A 66 5.14 25.81 7.94
C LEU A 66 6.48 26.19 8.60
N ALA A 67 6.67 25.85 9.87
CA ALA A 67 7.94 26.07 10.58
C ALA A 67 9.09 25.24 9.98
N ARG A 68 8.86 23.96 9.64
CA ARG A 68 9.85 23.10 8.97
C ARG A 68 10.18 23.53 7.53
N THR A 69 9.30 24.32 6.93
CA THR A 69 9.45 24.86 5.56
C THR A 69 9.78 26.36 5.56
N ASN A 70 10.35 26.88 6.66
CA ASN A 70 10.76 28.29 6.77
C ASN A 70 12.14 28.60 6.15
N GLY A 71 12.72 27.66 5.42
CA GLY A 71 13.86 27.83 4.54
C GLY A 71 13.66 26.97 3.29
N PRO A 72 14.38 27.22 2.19
CA PRO A 72 14.25 26.43 0.97
C PRO A 72 14.50 24.95 1.23
N LEU A 73 13.66 24.07 0.65
CA LEU A 73 13.85 22.63 0.70
C LEU A 73 14.03 22.07 -0.72
N SER A 74 14.69 20.92 -0.83
CA SER A 74 14.62 20.15 -2.07
C SER A 74 13.19 19.63 -2.29
N LEU A 75 12.83 19.34 -3.54
CA LEU A 75 11.54 18.70 -3.84
C LEU A 75 11.37 17.36 -3.09
N SER A 76 12.46 16.63 -2.86
CA SER A 76 12.47 15.34 -2.14
C SER A 76 12.15 15.51 -0.65
N ASP A 77 12.74 16.53 0.00
CA ASP A 77 12.46 16.83 1.41
C ASP A 77 11.02 17.33 1.60
N PHE A 78 10.54 18.16 0.67
CA PHE A 78 9.15 18.61 0.71
C PHE A 78 8.17 17.46 0.46
N TYR A 79 8.50 16.51 -0.41
CA TYR A 79 7.70 15.29 -0.58
C TYR A 79 7.61 14.49 0.72
N ILE A 80 8.73 14.28 1.43
CA ILE A 80 8.73 13.63 2.75
C ILE A 80 7.81 14.39 3.71
N GLU A 81 7.90 15.72 3.76
CA GLU A 81 7.07 16.54 4.65
C GLU A 81 5.56 16.39 4.36
N LEU A 82 5.16 16.41 3.09
CA LEU A 82 3.78 16.16 2.68
C LEU A 82 3.31 14.74 3.03
N SER A 83 4.16 13.74 2.82
CA SER A 83 3.88 12.34 3.20
C SER A 83 3.70 12.18 4.70
N ARG A 84 4.48 12.88 5.52
CA ARG A 84 4.30 12.89 6.98
C ARG A 84 2.98 13.51 7.40
N LEU A 85 2.54 14.56 6.72
CA LEU A 85 1.25 15.21 6.99
C LEU A 85 0.07 14.30 6.64
N THR A 86 0.12 13.58 5.52
CA THR A 86 -0.98 12.69 5.10
C THR A 86 -1.22 11.56 6.11
N VAL A 87 -0.16 10.98 6.67
CA VAL A 87 -0.24 9.94 7.72
C VAL A 87 -0.95 10.43 8.99
N LYS A 88 -0.88 11.73 9.31
CA LYS A 88 -1.54 12.28 10.52
C LYS A 88 -3.06 12.15 10.51
N LEU A 89 -3.68 11.94 9.35
CA LEU A 89 -5.12 11.76 9.23
C LEU A 89 -5.61 10.35 9.58
N HIS A 90 -4.70 9.38 9.74
CA HIS A 90 -5.06 7.98 9.99
C HIS A 90 -6.01 7.41 8.93
N CYS A 91 -5.70 7.69 7.67
CA CYS A 91 -6.44 7.19 6.51
C CYS A 91 -5.51 6.39 5.59
N GLY A 92 -5.93 5.17 5.25
CA GLY A 92 -5.22 4.28 4.34
C GLY A 92 -5.28 4.74 2.88
N HIS A 93 -6.08 5.74 2.54
CA HIS A 93 -6.32 6.22 1.18
C HIS A 93 -5.93 7.69 0.98
N THR A 94 -5.29 8.33 1.96
CA THR A 94 -4.72 9.67 1.83
C THR A 94 -3.22 9.58 1.93
N TYR A 95 -2.56 9.82 0.80
CA TYR A 95 -1.11 9.72 0.69
C TYR A 95 -0.64 10.46 -0.56
N VAL A 96 0.65 10.78 -0.56
CA VAL A 96 1.32 11.28 -1.75
C VAL A 96 1.48 10.09 -2.70
N ASN A 97 0.66 10.01 -3.74
CA ASN A 97 0.51 8.77 -4.50
C ASN A 97 1.58 8.67 -5.58
N PRO A 98 2.51 7.70 -5.50
CA PRO A 98 3.60 7.58 -6.48
C PRO A 98 3.11 7.22 -7.89
N TYR A 99 1.91 6.66 -8.04
CA TYR A 99 1.37 6.28 -9.35
C TYR A 99 0.86 7.47 -10.17
N ASN A 100 0.50 8.57 -9.52
CA ASN A 100 -0.11 9.74 -10.16
C ASN A 100 0.86 10.92 -10.31
N GLN A 101 2.10 10.78 -9.84
CA GLN A 101 3.10 11.84 -9.92
C GLN A 101 3.49 12.13 -11.39
N ASN A 102 3.80 13.39 -11.67
CA ASN A 102 4.36 13.77 -12.96
C ASN A 102 5.81 13.23 -13.11
N LYS A 103 6.35 13.28 -14.34
CA LYS A 103 7.71 12.80 -14.65
C LYS A 103 8.80 13.45 -13.81
N LYS A 104 8.70 14.76 -13.53
CA LYS A 104 9.67 15.50 -12.73
C LYS A 104 9.72 14.98 -11.30
N VAL A 105 8.58 14.78 -10.66
CA VAL A 105 8.53 14.23 -9.30
C VAL A 105 8.99 12.77 -9.32
N ASN A 106 8.49 11.93 -10.24
CA ASN A 106 8.90 10.53 -10.32
C ASN A 106 10.42 10.34 -10.49
N GLY A 107 11.07 11.09 -11.38
CA GLY A 107 12.52 11.00 -11.60
C GLY A 107 13.37 11.38 -10.38
N LEU A 108 12.79 12.08 -9.40
CA LEU A 108 13.50 12.48 -8.17
C LEU A 108 13.24 11.56 -6.98
N MET A 109 12.17 10.77 -7.04
CA MET A 109 11.64 10.01 -5.91
C MET A 109 11.90 8.51 -6.05
N LEU A 110 12.07 8.03 -7.28
CA LEU A 110 12.24 6.63 -7.59
C LEU A 110 13.72 6.33 -7.79
N SER A 111 14.32 5.61 -6.84
CA SER A 111 15.71 5.18 -6.97
C SER A 111 15.86 4.21 -8.13
N GLU A 112 16.83 4.48 -9.01
CA GLU A 112 17.21 3.56 -10.09
C GLU A 112 17.88 2.30 -9.55
N LYS A 113 18.53 2.41 -8.38
CA LYS A 113 19.21 1.32 -7.67
C LYS A 113 18.38 0.86 -6.48
N VAL A 114 18.07 -0.42 -6.38
CA VAL A 114 17.24 -1.03 -5.34
C VAL A 114 17.97 -2.17 -4.65
N LEU A 115 17.56 -2.47 -3.41
CA LEU A 115 18.13 -3.54 -2.60
C LEU A 115 17.92 -4.89 -3.30
N PRO A 116 18.96 -5.74 -3.45
CA PRO A 116 18.86 -7.06 -4.08
C PRO A 116 18.29 -8.13 -3.15
N LEU A 117 17.50 -7.74 -2.15
CA LEU A 117 16.90 -8.63 -1.16
C LEU A 117 15.42 -8.26 -1.00
N LEU A 118 14.58 -9.28 -0.87
CA LEU A 118 13.19 -9.15 -0.45
C LEU A 118 13.09 -9.51 1.03
N PHE A 119 12.22 -8.83 1.75
CA PHE A 119 12.04 -9.06 3.17
C PHE A 119 10.60 -8.77 3.63
N GLN A 120 10.23 -9.42 4.72
CA GLN A 120 9.02 -9.13 5.49
C GLN A 120 9.39 -8.50 6.83
N VAL A 121 8.63 -7.50 7.26
CA VAL A 121 8.79 -6.91 8.59
C VAL A 121 8.07 -7.75 9.65
N ILE A 122 8.83 -8.53 10.43
CA ILE A 122 8.29 -9.38 11.51
C ILE A 122 8.87 -8.90 12.85
N GLY A 123 8.02 -8.43 13.76
CA GLY A 123 8.47 -8.00 15.09
C GLY A 123 9.49 -6.86 15.05
N ARG A 124 9.31 -5.91 14.10
CA ARG A 124 10.24 -4.80 13.81
C ARG A 124 11.64 -5.24 13.37
N LYS A 125 11.73 -6.38 12.68
CA LYS A 125 12.95 -6.88 12.03
C LYS A 125 12.69 -7.08 10.55
N PHE A 126 13.70 -6.86 9.72
CA PHE A 126 13.65 -7.23 8.32
C PHE A 126 14.10 -8.68 8.19
N ILE A 127 13.14 -9.58 7.99
CA ILE A 127 13.43 -11.01 7.79
C ILE A 127 13.45 -11.27 6.28
N VAL A 128 14.59 -11.74 5.79
CA VAL A 128 14.81 -12.05 4.37
C VAL A 128 13.82 -13.12 3.92
N THR A 129 13.15 -12.87 2.80
CA THR A 129 12.25 -13.83 2.16
C THR A 129 12.85 -14.36 0.86
N GLN A 130 13.56 -13.54 0.10
CA GLN A 130 14.26 -13.94 -1.12
C GLN A 130 15.58 -13.19 -1.28
N ASN A 131 16.59 -13.92 -1.76
CA ASN A 131 17.90 -13.38 -2.10
C ASN A 131 18.05 -13.29 -3.63
N LEU A 132 18.15 -12.06 -4.12
CA LEU A 132 18.30 -11.74 -5.56
C LEU A 132 19.73 -11.26 -5.87
N SER A 133 20.64 -11.30 -4.90
CA SER A 133 22.06 -10.93 -5.05
C SER A 133 22.92 -12.13 -5.46
N GLU A 134 24.18 -11.87 -5.79
CA GLU A 134 25.18 -12.91 -6.07
C GLU A 134 25.78 -13.57 -4.80
N GLN A 135 25.28 -13.25 -3.60
CA GLN A 135 25.83 -13.72 -2.34
C GLN A 135 25.04 -14.93 -1.80
N PRO A 136 25.46 -16.19 -2.07
CA PRO A 136 24.66 -17.36 -1.75
C PRO A 136 24.52 -17.62 -0.24
N GLN A 137 25.35 -17.02 0.61
CA GLN A 137 25.27 -17.20 2.07
C GLN A 137 24.02 -16.58 2.70
N ILE A 138 23.37 -15.59 2.06
CA ILE A 138 22.13 -15.00 2.58
C ILE A 138 20.95 -15.93 2.24
N LYS A 139 20.25 -16.41 3.26
CA LYS A 139 19.13 -17.35 3.12
C LYS A 139 17.80 -16.74 3.62
N PRO A 140 16.64 -17.25 3.13
CA PRO A 140 15.37 -16.94 3.74
C PRO A 140 15.38 -17.21 5.25
N GLY A 141 14.75 -16.34 6.03
CA GLY A 141 14.75 -16.40 7.49
C GLY A 141 15.90 -15.64 8.17
N ASP A 142 16.97 -15.28 7.45
CA ASP A 142 18.01 -14.41 7.99
C ASP A 142 17.46 -12.99 8.27
N GLU A 143 18.09 -12.27 9.19
CA GLU A 143 17.71 -10.92 9.59
C GLU A 143 18.67 -9.89 9.00
N ILE A 144 18.15 -8.92 8.24
CA ILE A 144 18.92 -7.71 7.91
C ILE A 144 18.99 -6.85 9.18
N LYS A 145 20.19 -6.60 9.69
CA LYS A 145 20.45 -5.83 10.92
C LYS A 145 20.69 -4.35 10.63
N SER A 146 21.40 -4.06 9.54
CA SER A 146 21.63 -2.70 9.05
C SER A 146 21.82 -2.67 7.54
N ILE A 147 21.57 -1.51 6.95
CA ILE A 147 21.83 -1.20 5.55
C ILE A 147 22.57 0.14 5.52
N ASP A 148 23.72 0.19 4.86
CA ASP A 148 24.60 1.36 4.73
C ASP A 148 24.94 1.97 6.11
N GLY A 149 25.26 1.10 7.07
CA GLY A 149 25.53 1.49 8.47
C GLY A 149 24.30 1.93 9.28
N ILE A 150 23.11 2.05 8.67
CA ILE A 150 21.88 2.45 9.37
C ILE A 150 21.19 1.23 9.98
N PRO A 151 20.98 1.18 11.30
CA PRO A 151 20.25 0.07 11.95
C PRO A 151 18.82 -0.07 11.43
N VAL A 152 18.34 -1.30 11.23
CA VAL A 152 16.98 -1.56 10.76
C VAL A 152 15.90 -1.00 11.68
N ALA A 153 16.15 -0.92 12.98
CA ALA A 153 15.24 -0.25 13.91
C ALA A 153 15.03 1.23 13.54
N THR A 154 16.10 1.97 13.24
CA THR A 154 16.07 3.36 12.79
C THR A 154 15.37 3.48 11.43
N ILE A 155 15.65 2.57 10.50
CA ILE A 155 14.99 2.54 9.19
C ILE A 155 13.48 2.40 9.38
N ILE A 156 13.03 1.44 10.19
CA ILE A 156 11.61 1.22 10.44
C ILE A 156 10.95 2.46 11.05
N ASP A 157 11.57 3.10 12.05
CA ASP A 157 10.99 4.30 12.66
C ASP A 157 10.87 5.47 11.68
N SER A 158 11.86 5.66 10.82
CA SER A 158 11.80 6.67 9.75
C SER A 158 10.77 6.33 8.67
N LEU A 159 10.52 5.05 8.39
CA LEU A 159 9.51 4.67 7.38
C LEU A 159 8.09 4.67 7.95
N LEU A 160 7.91 4.43 9.25
CA LEU A 160 6.59 4.47 9.91
C LEU A 160 5.96 5.88 9.87
N ILE A 161 6.76 6.94 9.88
CA ILE A 161 6.23 8.32 9.80
C ILE A 161 5.60 8.68 8.45
N VAL A 162 5.83 7.88 7.41
CA VAL A 162 5.27 8.05 6.05
C VAL A 162 4.43 6.84 5.60
N SER A 163 4.21 5.86 6.49
CA SER A 163 3.44 4.65 6.19
C SER A 163 1.97 4.83 6.55
N ARG A 164 1.10 4.75 5.54
CA ARG A 164 -0.36 4.95 5.67
C ARG A 164 -1.07 3.73 6.26
N ALA A 165 -2.13 3.98 7.04
CA ALA A 165 -3.09 2.97 7.47
C ALA A 165 -4.41 3.63 7.90
N ASP A 166 -5.50 2.87 7.84
CA ASP A 166 -6.78 3.31 8.39
C ASP A 166 -6.79 3.14 9.92
N GLY A 167 -7.23 4.18 10.63
CA GLY A 167 -7.37 4.12 12.09
C GLY A 167 -6.09 4.41 12.87
N LYS A 168 -6.22 4.55 14.18
CA LYS A 168 -5.10 4.79 15.12
C LYS A 168 -4.34 3.50 15.44
N HIS A 169 -4.97 2.33 15.29
CA HIS A 169 -4.35 1.03 15.55
C HIS A 169 -3.86 0.31 14.29
N GLY A 170 -3.39 1.06 13.29
CA GLY A 170 -2.95 0.56 11.98
C GLY A 170 -1.53 0.00 11.89
N LEU A 171 -0.79 -0.16 13.00
CA LEU A 171 0.64 -0.49 12.99
C LEU A 171 0.98 -1.74 12.16
N GLY A 172 0.15 -2.79 12.23
CA GLY A 172 0.35 -4.00 11.42
C GLY A 172 0.39 -3.71 9.92
N LYS A 173 -0.53 -2.87 9.43
CA LYS A 173 -0.55 -2.42 8.03
C LYS A 173 0.64 -1.51 7.70
N GLN A 174 1.01 -0.64 8.64
CA GLN A 174 2.15 0.25 8.42
C GLN A 174 3.47 -0.50 8.27
N LEU A 175 3.69 -1.56 9.06
CA LEU A 175 4.85 -2.45 8.95
C LEU A 175 4.79 -3.31 7.67
N ASP A 176 3.60 -3.78 7.30
CA ASP A 176 3.37 -4.50 6.04
C ASP A 176 3.80 -3.66 4.83
N ASN A 177 3.42 -2.38 4.76
CA ASN A 177 3.81 -1.48 3.68
C ASN A 177 5.32 -1.32 3.50
N ILE A 178 6.12 -1.48 4.58
CA ILE A 178 7.58 -1.39 4.55
C ILE A 178 8.20 -2.63 3.90
N SER A 179 7.50 -3.77 3.94
CA SER A 179 7.97 -5.04 3.37
C SER A 179 8.10 -4.95 1.84
N ILE A 180 9.02 -5.72 1.28
CA ILE A 180 9.16 -5.89 -0.17
C ILE A 180 8.69 -7.30 -0.51
N SER A 181 7.38 -7.47 -0.61
CA SER A 181 6.76 -8.76 -0.91
C SER A 181 6.95 -9.16 -2.39
N PRO A 182 6.99 -10.46 -2.72
CA PRO A 182 7.15 -10.94 -4.09
C PRO A 182 6.20 -10.31 -5.12
N TYR A 183 4.92 -10.11 -4.78
CA TYR A 183 3.94 -9.51 -5.69
C TYR A 183 4.18 -8.02 -6.01
N LEU A 184 5.14 -7.37 -5.33
CA LEU A 184 5.55 -5.98 -5.56
C LEU A 184 6.83 -5.85 -6.42
N VAL A 185 7.52 -6.94 -6.72
CA VAL A 185 8.72 -6.99 -7.57
C VAL A 185 8.41 -6.82 -9.08
N SER A 186 7.94 -5.65 -9.48
CA SER A 186 7.67 -5.28 -10.88
C SER A 186 8.07 -3.85 -11.18
N VAL A 187 8.54 -3.60 -12.40
CA VAL A 187 8.83 -2.24 -12.91
C VAL A 187 7.60 -1.33 -12.93
N GLN A 188 6.39 -1.87 -12.82
CA GLN A 188 5.14 -1.10 -12.76
C GLN A 188 4.66 -0.84 -11.32
N LYS A 189 5.27 -1.48 -10.30
CA LYS A 189 4.86 -1.38 -8.90
C LYS A 189 5.94 -0.69 -8.07
N TYR A 190 5.51 0.00 -7.03
CA TYR A 190 6.42 0.63 -6.06
C TYR A 190 6.25 0.02 -4.68
N THR A 191 7.32 0.05 -3.89
CA THR A 191 7.26 -0.26 -2.46
C THR A 191 7.59 1.01 -1.68
N LEU A 192 7.04 1.10 -0.46
CA LEU A 192 7.37 2.22 0.42
C LEU A 192 8.88 2.25 0.70
N PHE A 193 9.51 1.09 0.88
CA PHE A 193 10.95 1.01 1.09
C PHE A 193 11.75 1.58 -0.09
N ASP A 194 11.45 1.17 -1.33
CA ASP A 194 12.19 1.61 -2.52
C ASP A 194 12.09 3.14 -2.77
N ILE A 195 11.00 3.75 -2.31
CA ILE A 195 10.81 5.21 -2.38
C ILE A 195 11.51 5.89 -1.22
N TYR A 196 11.18 5.52 0.03
CA TYR A 196 11.49 6.36 1.17
C TYR A 196 12.83 6.05 1.85
N PHE A 197 13.33 4.81 1.78
CA PHE A 197 14.68 4.53 2.29
C PHE A 197 15.72 5.47 1.63
N PRO A 198 15.80 5.59 0.30
CA PRO A 198 16.81 6.46 -0.30
C PRO A 198 16.59 7.94 0.01
N LEU A 199 15.33 8.40 0.10
CA LEU A 199 15.03 9.80 0.44
C LEU A 199 15.46 10.15 1.87
N PHE A 200 15.36 9.23 2.82
CA PHE A 200 15.77 9.47 4.20
C PHE A 200 17.27 9.34 4.43
N PHE A 201 17.95 8.44 3.71
CA PHE A 201 19.28 7.97 4.12
C PHE A 201 20.38 8.12 3.06
N THR A 202 20.07 8.07 1.77
CA THR A 202 21.11 8.00 0.72
C THR A 202 21.15 9.21 -0.20
N GLY A 203 20.11 10.04 -0.23
CA GLY A 203 19.97 11.07 -1.25
C GLY A 203 19.81 10.49 -2.65
N ARG A 204 20.12 11.29 -3.69
CA ARG A 204 19.87 10.94 -5.11
C ARG A 204 20.93 10.03 -5.75
N GLN A 205 22.19 10.10 -5.31
CA GLN A 205 23.27 9.27 -5.86
C GLN A 205 23.50 8.06 -4.95
N ARG A 206 22.86 6.95 -5.31
CA ARG A 206 23.04 5.70 -4.58
C ARG A 206 24.26 4.96 -5.09
N SER A 207 25.01 4.37 -4.16
CA SER A 207 26.14 3.49 -4.47
C SER A 207 25.72 2.30 -5.36
N ASP A 208 26.65 1.80 -6.16
CA ASP A 208 26.51 0.52 -6.87
C ASP A 208 26.46 -0.69 -5.92
N TYR A 209 26.67 -0.47 -4.62
CA TYR A 209 26.63 -1.50 -3.58
C TYR A 209 25.85 -1.06 -2.35
N TYR A 210 25.23 -2.02 -1.67
CA TYR A 210 24.76 -1.88 -0.29
C TYR A 210 25.73 -2.53 0.66
N ASP A 211 26.03 -1.83 1.74
CA ASP A 211 26.74 -2.38 2.88
C ASP A 211 25.72 -2.97 3.87
N ILE A 212 25.71 -4.29 4.07
CA ILE A 212 24.68 -4.94 4.89
C ILE A 212 25.28 -5.80 5.98
N VAL A 213 24.67 -5.73 7.17
CA VAL A 213 24.94 -6.68 8.26
C VAL A 213 23.77 -7.66 8.31
N ILE A 214 24.08 -8.95 8.18
CA ILE A 214 23.10 -10.03 8.24
C ILE A 214 23.30 -10.82 9.54
N GLY A 215 22.21 -11.03 10.28
CA GLY A 215 22.14 -11.99 11.37
C GLY A 215 21.54 -13.29 10.88
N LEU A 216 22.29 -14.39 11.00
CA LEU A 216 21.85 -15.71 10.55
C LEU A 216 20.72 -16.23 11.44
N TYR A 217 19.75 -16.92 10.84
CA TYR A 217 18.64 -17.53 11.61
C TYR A 217 19.14 -18.51 12.69
N LYS A 218 20.20 -19.27 12.40
CA LYS A 218 20.82 -20.25 13.32
C LYS A 218 21.87 -19.64 14.25
N GLY A 219 22.00 -18.31 14.29
CA GLY A 219 22.98 -17.59 15.10
C GLY A 219 24.25 -17.23 14.33
N GLY A 220 24.91 -16.18 14.79
CA GLY A 220 26.04 -15.54 14.12
C GLY A 220 25.62 -14.33 13.28
N THR A 221 26.61 -13.52 12.92
CA THR A 221 26.44 -12.32 12.10
C THR A 221 27.58 -12.24 11.11
N PHE A 222 27.31 -11.73 9.91
CA PHE A 222 28.35 -11.39 8.96
C PHE A 222 28.01 -10.07 8.27
N HIS A 223 29.06 -9.44 7.78
CA HIS A 223 29.03 -8.14 7.11
C HIS A 223 29.59 -8.32 5.71
N LEU A 224 28.89 -7.78 4.72
CA LEU A 224 29.27 -7.87 3.33
C LEU A 224 28.69 -6.72 2.51
N GLN A 225 29.24 -6.54 1.32
CA GLN A 225 28.66 -5.69 0.29
C GLN A 225 27.88 -6.53 -0.72
N VAL A 226 26.70 -6.05 -1.11
CA VAL A 226 25.89 -6.63 -2.18
C VAL A 226 25.71 -5.61 -3.30
N ALA A 227 25.92 -6.02 -4.56
CA ALA A 227 25.68 -5.15 -5.71
C ALA A 227 24.20 -4.73 -5.75
N SER A 228 23.95 -3.44 -5.96
CA SER A 228 22.60 -2.92 -6.15
C SER A 228 22.05 -3.34 -7.52
N LEU A 229 20.73 -3.52 -7.60
CA LEU A 229 20.06 -3.88 -8.85
C LEU A 229 19.26 -2.71 -9.37
N THR A 230 19.04 -2.62 -10.67
CA THR A 230 17.91 -1.86 -11.21
C THR A 230 16.60 -2.56 -10.87
N ARG A 231 15.47 -1.82 -10.91
CA ARG A 231 14.13 -2.43 -10.76
C ARG A 231 13.87 -3.53 -11.81
N MET A 232 14.40 -3.35 -13.02
CA MET A 232 14.31 -4.33 -14.09
C MET A 232 15.14 -5.59 -13.78
N GLN A 233 16.40 -5.42 -13.36
CA GLN A 233 17.25 -6.53 -12.94
C GLN A 233 16.66 -7.28 -11.74
N ARG A 234 16.14 -6.57 -10.73
CA ARG A 234 15.45 -7.20 -9.59
C ARG A 234 14.27 -8.06 -10.04
N GLN A 235 13.47 -7.57 -11.00
CA GLN A 235 12.38 -8.33 -11.59
C GLN A 235 12.88 -9.55 -12.38
N GLN A 236 13.92 -9.41 -13.19
CA GLN A 236 14.52 -10.52 -13.95
C GLN A 236 15.10 -11.59 -13.03
N HIS A 237 15.94 -11.22 -12.06
CA HIS A 237 16.53 -12.13 -11.08
C HIS A 237 15.46 -12.90 -10.30
N TYR A 238 14.36 -12.22 -9.93
CA TYR A 238 13.24 -12.90 -9.27
C TYR A 238 12.58 -13.93 -10.19
N GLN A 239 12.34 -13.59 -11.46
CA GLN A 239 11.71 -14.49 -12.44
C GLN A 239 12.59 -15.69 -12.83
N GLU A 240 13.90 -15.52 -12.84
CA GLU A 240 14.86 -16.59 -13.15
C GLU A 240 15.01 -17.57 -11.98
N ARG A 241 15.01 -17.07 -10.74
CA ARG A 241 15.28 -17.87 -9.54
C ARG A 241 14.04 -18.46 -8.89
N PHE A 242 12.88 -17.84 -9.09
CA PHE A 242 11.64 -18.23 -8.43
C PHE A 242 10.52 -18.43 -9.45
N PRO A 243 9.66 -19.45 -9.27
CA PRO A 243 8.54 -19.69 -10.16
C PRO A 243 7.66 -18.43 -10.24
N PRO A 244 7.16 -18.07 -11.45
CA PRO A 244 6.53 -16.79 -11.66
C PRO A 244 5.19 -16.73 -10.93
N GLU A 245 5.18 -16.16 -9.73
CA GLU A 245 3.95 -15.59 -9.16
C GLU A 245 3.44 -14.45 -10.05
N TYR A 246 4.32 -13.79 -10.81
CA TYR A 246 4.02 -12.60 -11.61
C TYR A 246 3.14 -12.80 -12.86
N ARG A 247 3.10 -14.03 -13.40
CA ARG A 247 2.26 -14.36 -14.57
C ARG A 247 0.95 -15.04 -14.18
N GLN A 248 0.77 -15.34 -12.90
CA GLN A 248 -0.45 -15.97 -12.43
C GLN A 248 -1.60 -14.95 -12.53
N PRO A 249 -2.73 -15.30 -13.17
CA PRO A 249 -3.90 -14.45 -13.26
C PRO A 249 -4.33 -13.92 -11.89
N THR A 250 -5.09 -12.83 -11.88
CA THR A 250 -5.53 -12.18 -10.63
C THR A 250 -6.27 -13.12 -9.69
N GLY A 251 -6.90 -14.18 -10.22
CA GLY A 251 -7.34 -15.35 -9.47
C GLY A 251 -6.69 -16.64 -9.98
N THR A 252 -6.23 -17.51 -9.09
CA THR A 252 -5.72 -18.86 -9.44
C THR A 252 -6.41 -19.93 -8.60
N PHE A 253 -6.81 -21.01 -9.26
CA PHE A 253 -7.42 -22.16 -8.61
C PHE A 253 -6.56 -23.42 -8.78
N LYS A 254 -6.44 -24.21 -7.72
CA LYS A 254 -5.86 -25.56 -7.74
C LYS A 254 -6.53 -26.43 -6.66
N TRP A 255 -6.37 -27.74 -6.77
CA TRP A 255 -6.77 -28.67 -5.72
C TRP A 255 -5.64 -28.83 -4.69
N LEU A 256 -5.95 -28.71 -3.39
CA LEU A 256 -5.02 -29.05 -2.30
C LEU A 256 -5.09 -30.54 -1.97
N THR A 257 -6.30 -31.08 -1.98
CA THR A 257 -6.61 -32.49 -1.81
C THR A 257 -7.81 -32.81 -2.72
N PRO A 258 -8.16 -34.08 -2.94
CA PRO A 258 -9.30 -34.44 -3.79
C PRO A 258 -10.64 -33.78 -3.39
N ASN A 259 -10.81 -33.44 -2.11
CA ASN A 259 -12.04 -32.84 -1.58
C ASN A 259 -11.87 -31.36 -1.16
N CYS A 260 -10.72 -30.74 -1.45
CA CYS A 260 -10.42 -29.37 -1.04
C CYS A 260 -9.81 -28.54 -2.18
N GLY A 261 -10.54 -27.52 -2.63
CA GLY A 261 -10.02 -26.52 -3.55
C GLY A 261 -9.25 -25.41 -2.82
N TYR A 262 -8.31 -24.78 -3.53
CA TYR A 262 -7.61 -23.57 -3.11
C TYR A 262 -7.73 -22.51 -4.20
N PHE A 263 -8.29 -21.36 -3.82
CA PHE A 263 -8.53 -20.24 -4.69
C PHE A 263 -7.83 -18.99 -4.16
N LYS A 264 -6.71 -18.61 -4.79
CA LYS A 264 -5.97 -17.39 -4.43
C LYS A 264 -6.47 -16.21 -5.26
N ILE A 265 -6.73 -15.08 -4.60
CA ILE A 265 -7.18 -13.83 -5.21
C ILE A 265 -6.21 -12.71 -4.82
N LYS A 266 -5.43 -12.23 -5.79
CA LYS A 266 -4.34 -11.26 -5.53
C LYS A 266 -4.80 -9.82 -5.40
N GLU A 267 -5.79 -9.41 -6.18
CA GLU A 267 -6.36 -8.06 -6.15
C GLU A 267 -7.79 -8.07 -6.71
N PHE A 268 -8.54 -6.99 -6.52
CA PHE A 268 -9.89 -6.84 -7.08
C PHE A 268 -9.93 -5.84 -8.25
N THR A 269 -8.93 -5.81 -9.13
CA THR A 269 -8.93 -4.85 -10.27
C THR A 269 -9.67 -5.44 -11.47
N ALA A 270 -10.66 -4.73 -12.02
CA ALA A 270 -11.40 -5.24 -13.19
C ALA A 270 -10.47 -5.52 -14.39
N THR A 271 -9.45 -4.68 -14.57
CA THR A 271 -8.41 -4.84 -15.61
C THR A 271 -7.52 -6.07 -15.37
N GLY A 272 -7.15 -6.37 -14.12
CA GLY A 272 -6.36 -7.55 -13.79
C GLY A 272 -7.12 -8.87 -13.95
N TRP A 273 -8.44 -8.85 -13.80
CA TRP A 273 -9.29 -10.02 -13.98
C TRP A 273 -9.71 -10.24 -15.45
N GLY A 274 -9.76 -9.17 -16.26
CA GLY A 274 -10.16 -9.19 -17.67
C GLY A 274 -11.63 -9.53 -17.91
N ASN A 275 -12.12 -9.38 -19.13
CA ASN A 275 -13.56 -9.54 -19.46
C ASN A 275 -14.11 -10.97 -19.22
N GLY A 276 -13.23 -11.98 -19.11
CA GLY A 276 -13.61 -13.38 -18.92
C GLY A 276 -13.78 -13.83 -17.46
N TYR A 277 -13.54 -12.96 -16.48
CA TYR A 277 -13.40 -13.40 -15.08
C TYR A 277 -14.64 -14.06 -14.50
N LYS A 278 -15.84 -13.63 -14.89
CA LYS A 278 -17.09 -14.27 -14.44
C LYS A 278 -17.19 -15.71 -14.93
N LYS A 279 -16.76 -15.99 -16.17
CA LYS A 279 -16.70 -17.35 -16.72
C LYS A 279 -15.65 -18.20 -15.98
N PHE A 280 -14.54 -17.60 -15.59
CA PHE A 280 -13.52 -18.27 -14.77
C PHE A 280 -14.02 -18.58 -13.36
N LEU A 281 -14.74 -17.65 -12.71
CA LEU A 281 -15.41 -17.94 -11.44
C LEU A 281 -16.40 -19.10 -11.62
N ASP A 282 -17.30 -19.00 -12.61
CA ASP A 282 -18.27 -20.07 -12.91
C ASP A 282 -17.59 -21.43 -13.12
N SER A 283 -16.43 -21.49 -13.80
CA SER A 283 -15.73 -22.76 -14.04
C SER A 283 -15.13 -23.36 -12.76
N ILE A 284 -14.57 -22.53 -11.88
CA ILE A 284 -14.08 -22.97 -10.56
C ILE A 284 -15.22 -23.61 -9.77
N PHE A 285 -16.34 -22.89 -9.64
CA PHE A 285 -17.43 -23.35 -8.79
C PHE A 285 -18.23 -24.49 -9.40
N SER A 286 -18.33 -24.58 -10.73
CA SER A 286 -18.77 -25.81 -11.41
C SER A 286 -17.86 -26.99 -11.09
N SER A 287 -16.53 -26.82 -11.20
CA SER A 287 -15.57 -27.89 -10.90
C SER A 287 -15.64 -28.36 -9.45
N LEU A 288 -15.79 -27.44 -8.49
CA LEU A 288 -15.97 -27.76 -7.07
C LEU A 288 -17.23 -28.59 -6.83
N ARG A 289 -18.34 -28.23 -7.48
CA ARG A 289 -19.62 -28.95 -7.39
C ARG A 289 -19.50 -30.35 -8.01
N ASP A 290 -18.98 -30.44 -9.22
CA ASP A 290 -18.95 -31.68 -9.99
C ASP A 290 -18.03 -32.73 -9.34
N GLN A 291 -16.95 -32.28 -8.69
CA GLN A 291 -16.05 -33.13 -7.90
C GLN A 291 -16.51 -33.33 -6.44
N LYS A 292 -17.68 -32.79 -6.06
CA LYS A 292 -18.25 -32.90 -4.70
C LYS A 292 -17.28 -32.44 -3.61
N ALA A 293 -16.54 -31.36 -3.87
CA ALA A 293 -15.62 -30.80 -2.90
C ALA A 293 -16.35 -30.39 -1.61
N SER A 294 -15.81 -30.80 -0.47
CA SER A 294 -16.39 -30.46 0.83
C SER A 294 -15.77 -29.20 1.43
N ARG A 295 -14.59 -28.78 0.95
CA ARG A 295 -13.85 -27.64 1.49
C ARG A 295 -13.29 -26.73 0.39
N LEU A 296 -13.24 -25.42 0.68
CA LEU A 296 -12.58 -24.42 -0.16
C LEU A 296 -11.74 -23.49 0.72
N VAL A 297 -10.46 -23.38 0.40
CA VAL A 297 -9.58 -22.35 0.95
C VAL A 297 -9.56 -21.17 -0.02
N VAL A 298 -10.04 -20.02 0.41
CA VAL A 298 -9.93 -18.76 -0.34
C VAL A 298 -8.77 -17.97 0.26
N ASP A 299 -7.76 -17.67 -0.53
CA ASP A 299 -6.57 -16.96 -0.07
C ASP A 299 -6.54 -15.53 -0.61
N ILE A 300 -6.80 -14.58 0.27
CA ILE A 300 -6.71 -13.15 -0.04
C ILE A 300 -5.46 -12.51 0.55
N ARG A 301 -4.51 -13.26 1.12
CA ARG A 301 -3.28 -12.66 1.68
C ARG A 301 -2.52 -11.90 0.60
N GLY A 302 -2.02 -10.71 0.95
CA GLY A 302 -1.34 -9.83 0.00
C GLY A 302 -2.27 -8.95 -0.86
N ASN A 303 -3.59 -9.07 -0.72
CA ASN A 303 -4.56 -8.31 -1.52
C ASN A 303 -4.94 -6.97 -0.85
N GLU A 304 -4.54 -5.84 -1.44
CA GLU A 304 -4.88 -4.49 -0.92
C GLU A 304 -6.30 -4.00 -1.24
N GLY A 305 -7.10 -4.79 -1.96
CA GLY A 305 -8.46 -4.44 -2.37
C GLY A 305 -8.59 -4.18 -3.87
N GLY A 306 -9.50 -3.28 -4.24
CA GLY A 306 -9.73 -2.89 -5.62
C GLY A 306 -11.17 -2.43 -5.85
N ASN A 307 -11.82 -3.01 -6.86
CA ASN A 307 -13.18 -2.73 -7.25
C ASN A 307 -14.18 -3.57 -6.42
N ASP A 308 -15.14 -2.86 -5.85
CA ASP A 308 -16.17 -3.41 -4.98
C ASP A 308 -17.13 -4.37 -5.70
N ASP A 309 -17.41 -4.18 -6.99
CA ASP A 309 -18.27 -5.07 -7.79
C ASP A 309 -17.59 -6.39 -8.08
N VAL A 310 -16.28 -6.39 -8.35
CA VAL A 310 -15.49 -7.62 -8.55
C VAL A 310 -15.48 -8.44 -7.26
N ARG A 311 -15.24 -7.80 -6.11
CA ARG A 311 -15.37 -8.44 -4.80
C ARG A 311 -16.78 -9.01 -4.60
N ASN A 312 -17.81 -8.19 -4.84
CA ASN A 312 -19.20 -8.60 -4.62
C ASN A 312 -19.56 -9.81 -5.49
N GLU A 313 -19.12 -9.86 -6.74
CA GLU A 313 -19.33 -11.02 -7.62
C GLU A 313 -18.68 -12.29 -7.07
N VAL A 314 -17.45 -12.21 -6.54
CA VAL A 314 -16.79 -13.34 -5.88
C VAL A 314 -17.59 -13.81 -4.65
N ILE A 315 -17.98 -12.89 -3.76
CA ILE A 315 -18.72 -13.22 -2.53
C ILE A 315 -20.00 -14.00 -2.85
N ARG A 316 -20.69 -13.69 -3.96
CA ARG A 316 -21.92 -14.39 -4.35
C ARG A 316 -21.74 -15.88 -4.62
N TYR A 317 -20.54 -16.36 -4.91
CA TYR A 317 -20.24 -17.80 -4.99
C TYR A 317 -19.86 -18.42 -3.64
N LEU A 318 -19.58 -17.59 -2.62
CA LEU A 318 -19.10 -18.02 -1.29
C LEU A 318 -20.20 -17.98 -0.22
N ILE A 319 -21.41 -17.55 -0.56
CA ILE A 319 -22.53 -17.41 0.38
C ILE A 319 -23.66 -18.40 0.01
N LYS A 320 -24.30 -18.98 1.03
CA LYS A 320 -25.40 -19.96 0.89
C LYS A 320 -26.79 -19.35 1.00
N LYS A 321 -26.85 -18.13 1.53
CA LYS A 321 -28.07 -17.33 1.73
C LYS A 321 -27.73 -15.86 1.44
N PRO A 322 -28.73 -14.99 1.20
CA PRO A 322 -28.49 -13.56 1.06
C PRO A 322 -27.59 -13.04 2.19
N ALA A 323 -26.48 -12.40 1.81
CA ALA A 323 -25.56 -11.77 2.74
C ALA A 323 -25.81 -10.27 2.79
N TYR A 324 -25.83 -9.72 3.99
CA TYR A 324 -26.17 -8.33 4.22
C TYR A 324 -24.94 -7.59 4.74
N TYR A 325 -24.70 -6.40 4.19
CA TYR A 325 -23.78 -5.45 4.79
C TYR A 325 -24.35 -4.05 4.68
N ALA A 326 -24.31 -3.32 5.79
CA ALA A 326 -24.88 -1.99 5.88
C ALA A 326 -23.77 -0.99 6.17
N ILE A 327 -23.59 -0.05 5.24
CA ILE A 327 -22.68 1.07 5.38
C ILE A 327 -23.44 2.37 5.14
N ARG A 328 -23.03 3.42 5.82
CA ARG A 328 -23.47 4.79 5.53
C ARG A 328 -22.39 5.50 4.74
N ARG A 329 -22.79 6.25 3.72
CA ARG A 329 -21.87 7.08 2.94
C ARG A 329 -21.98 8.54 3.38
N TYR A 330 -20.86 9.07 3.85
CA TYR A 330 -20.74 10.46 4.27
C TYR A 330 -19.78 11.25 3.38
N TYR A 331 -20.12 12.52 3.15
CA TYR A 331 -19.36 13.47 2.34
C TYR A 331 -19.07 14.73 3.15
N ARG A 332 -17.92 15.39 2.94
CA ARG A 332 -17.60 16.68 3.59
C ARG A 332 -18.27 17.88 2.91
N PHE A 333 -18.53 17.76 1.61
CA PHE A 333 -18.94 18.86 0.75
C PHE A 333 -20.14 18.47 -0.11
N LEU A 334 -20.92 19.49 -0.50
CA LEU A 334 -21.91 19.39 -1.57
C LEU A 334 -21.40 20.02 -2.87
N ALA A 335 -20.54 21.04 -2.79
CA ALA A 335 -19.89 21.68 -3.93
C ALA A 335 -18.39 21.83 -3.64
N VAL A 336 -17.57 21.68 -4.69
CA VAL A 336 -16.12 21.92 -4.60
C VAL A 336 -15.89 23.43 -4.61
N PRO A 337 -15.06 24.00 -3.72
CA PRO A 337 -14.71 25.41 -3.79
C PRO A 337 -14.01 25.75 -5.13
N ASP A 338 -14.40 26.85 -5.77
CA ASP A 338 -13.84 27.28 -7.06
C ASP A 338 -12.32 27.46 -7.01
N SER A 339 -11.80 27.91 -5.87
CA SER A 339 -10.36 28.07 -5.62
C SER A 339 -9.56 26.76 -5.65
N LEU A 340 -10.22 25.61 -5.48
CA LEU A 340 -9.58 24.30 -5.54
C LEU A 340 -9.76 23.59 -6.88
N LEU A 341 -10.82 23.90 -7.64
CA LEU A 341 -11.14 23.25 -8.92
C LEU A 341 -9.95 23.13 -9.90
N PRO A 342 -9.08 24.15 -10.08
CA PRO A 342 -7.94 24.07 -11.00
C PRO A 342 -6.92 22.99 -10.65
N TYR A 343 -6.87 22.56 -9.39
CA TYR A 343 -5.85 21.64 -8.88
C TYR A 343 -6.34 20.19 -8.76
N LEU A 344 -7.62 19.92 -9.02
CA LEU A 344 -8.24 18.63 -8.76
C LEU A 344 -8.48 17.88 -10.07
N ASN A 345 -7.98 16.65 -10.16
CA ASN A 345 -8.38 15.69 -11.18
C ASN A 345 -9.19 14.53 -10.56
N THR A 346 -9.93 13.77 -11.37
CA THR A 346 -10.68 12.59 -10.94
C THR A 346 -11.06 11.72 -12.13
N TRP A 347 -11.25 10.43 -11.91
CA TRP A 347 -11.85 9.54 -12.91
C TRP A 347 -13.37 9.71 -13.03
N ASP A 348 -14.05 10.36 -12.07
CA ASP A 348 -15.49 10.61 -12.10
C ASP A 348 -15.78 12.12 -11.97
N PRO A 349 -15.86 12.87 -13.10
CA PRO A 349 -16.12 14.30 -13.10
C PRO A 349 -17.46 14.71 -12.46
N SER A 350 -18.38 13.77 -12.25
CA SER A 350 -19.65 14.08 -11.54
C SER A 350 -19.40 14.55 -10.11
N PHE A 351 -18.28 14.16 -9.48
CA PHE A 351 -17.91 14.62 -8.15
C PHE A 351 -17.55 16.11 -8.08
N LYS A 352 -17.18 16.73 -9.21
CA LYS A 352 -16.94 18.18 -9.30
C LYS A 352 -18.24 18.99 -9.37
N LYS A 353 -19.35 18.36 -9.76
CA LYS A 353 -20.64 19.05 -9.88
C LYS A 353 -21.26 19.29 -8.48
N PRO A 354 -21.88 20.46 -8.26
CA PRO A 354 -22.60 20.72 -7.03
C PRO A 354 -23.76 19.73 -6.84
N LYS A 355 -23.98 19.31 -5.61
CA LYS A 355 -25.06 18.43 -5.17
C LYS A 355 -26.20 19.29 -4.59
N SER A 356 -27.44 18.92 -4.89
CA SER A 356 -28.61 19.60 -4.31
C SER A 356 -28.66 19.40 -2.80
N SER A 357 -28.71 20.50 -2.03
CA SER A 357 -28.85 20.43 -0.57
C SER A 357 -30.16 19.80 -0.12
N LEU A 358 -31.20 19.80 -0.97
CA LEU A 358 -32.49 19.18 -0.69
C LEU A 358 -32.38 17.66 -0.55
N ASP A 359 -31.40 17.03 -1.20
CA ASP A 359 -31.20 15.58 -1.20
C ASP A 359 -30.37 15.07 0.00
N TYR A 360 -29.78 15.97 0.79
CA TYR A 360 -28.82 15.61 1.83
C TYR A 360 -29.26 16.12 3.21
N VAL A 361 -28.77 15.44 4.23
CA VAL A 361 -28.85 15.87 5.64
C VAL A 361 -27.44 16.01 6.19
N LYS A 362 -27.21 17.03 7.01
CA LYS A 362 -25.93 17.29 7.66
C LYS A 362 -25.98 16.82 9.10
N ASN A 363 -25.00 16.02 9.53
CA ASN A 363 -24.89 15.57 10.92
C ASN A 363 -24.12 16.58 11.80
N THR A 364 -24.03 16.28 13.09
CA THR A 364 -23.30 17.11 14.08
C THR A 364 -21.81 17.23 13.77
N GLU A 365 -21.21 16.23 13.12
CA GLU A 365 -19.82 16.23 12.64
C GLU A 365 -19.60 17.01 11.34
N GLN A 366 -20.61 17.76 10.89
CA GLN A 366 -20.60 18.56 9.67
C GLN A 366 -20.39 17.72 8.39
N LEU A 367 -20.85 16.47 8.40
CA LEU A 367 -20.85 15.56 7.25
C LEU A 367 -22.24 15.44 6.65
N TYR A 368 -22.30 15.32 5.34
CA TYR A 368 -23.52 15.13 4.58
C TYR A 368 -23.75 13.66 4.26
N SER A 369 -24.98 13.18 4.40
CA SER A 369 -25.44 11.90 3.86
C SER A 369 -26.72 12.11 3.06
N LYS A 370 -26.90 11.36 1.98
CA LYS A 370 -28.12 11.45 1.17
C LYS A 370 -29.33 10.99 2.00
N LYS A 371 -30.47 11.68 1.91
CA LYS A 371 -31.73 11.28 2.55
C LYS A 371 -32.12 9.87 2.10
N ASN A 372 -32.62 9.04 3.01
CA ASN A 372 -33.02 7.65 2.75
C ASN A 372 -31.91 6.75 2.18
N SER A 373 -30.62 7.10 2.35
CA SER A 373 -29.48 6.32 1.84
C SER A 373 -29.03 5.17 2.75
N TYR A 374 -29.95 4.62 3.55
CA TYR A 374 -29.70 3.35 4.23
C TYR A 374 -29.66 2.24 3.17
N SER A 375 -28.54 2.10 2.47
CA SER A 375 -28.27 0.96 1.61
C SER A 375 -27.81 -0.19 2.50
N VAL A 376 -28.73 -1.09 2.83
CA VAL A 376 -28.35 -2.47 3.15
C VAL A 376 -28.08 -3.11 1.80
N ASP A 377 -26.82 -3.15 1.41
CA ASP A 377 -26.45 -3.86 0.20
C ASP A 377 -26.66 -5.36 0.47
N THR A 378 -27.48 -5.97 -0.38
CA THR A 378 -27.83 -7.39 -0.26
C THR A 378 -27.16 -8.14 -1.40
N LEU A 379 -26.27 -9.07 -1.05
CA LEU A 379 -25.61 -9.94 -2.01
C LEU A 379 -26.39 -11.25 -2.11
N ILE A 380 -26.85 -11.59 -3.30
CA ILE A 380 -27.64 -12.79 -3.57
C ILE A 380 -26.72 -13.92 -4.07
N PRO A 381 -26.77 -15.13 -3.46
CA PRO A 381 -26.01 -16.28 -3.91
C PRO A 381 -26.18 -16.56 -5.41
N LYS A 382 -25.11 -17.02 -6.05
CA LYS A 382 -25.19 -17.59 -7.40
C LYS A 382 -25.80 -18.99 -7.35
N GLU A 383 -26.41 -19.43 -8.44
CA GLU A 383 -26.90 -20.80 -8.58
C GLU A 383 -25.79 -21.83 -8.29
N LYS A 384 -24.58 -21.57 -8.82
CA LYS A 384 -23.38 -22.40 -8.64
C LYS A 384 -22.56 -22.03 -7.39
N HIS A 385 -23.17 -21.47 -6.34
CA HIS A 385 -22.41 -21.16 -5.12
C HIS A 385 -21.85 -22.43 -4.45
N PHE A 386 -20.75 -22.28 -3.72
CA PHE A 386 -20.14 -23.38 -2.98
C PHE A 386 -20.93 -23.68 -1.70
N THR A 387 -21.27 -24.95 -1.50
CA THR A 387 -22.11 -25.40 -0.38
C THR A 387 -21.30 -26.03 0.77
N GLY A 388 -20.01 -26.29 0.58
CA GLY A 388 -19.11 -26.85 1.60
C GLY A 388 -18.63 -25.82 2.64
N THR A 389 -17.53 -26.15 3.32
CA THR A 389 -16.89 -25.29 4.32
C THR A 389 -15.85 -24.38 3.67
N ILE A 390 -15.90 -23.09 3.99
CA ILE A 390 -15.00 -22.08 3.42
C ILE A 390 -14.05 -21.58 4.50
N TYR A 391 -12.76 -21.63 4.22
CA TYR A 391 -11.72 -20.98 5.02
C TYR A 391 -11.19 -19.78 4.26
N LEU A 392 -11.14 -18.60 4.89
CA LEU A 392 -10.59 -17.38 4.30
C LEU A 392 -9.23 -17.08 4.93
N LEU A 393 -8.15 -17.18 4.16
CA LEU A 393 -6.81 -16.80 4.63
C LEU A 393 -6.65 -15.28 4.56
N THR A 394 -6.31 -14.66 5.69
CA THR A 394 -6.15 -13.21 5.83
C THR A 394 -4.80 -12.81 6.40
N ASN A 395 -4.32 -11.62 6.03
CA ASN A 395 -3.15 -10.99 6.63
C ASN A 395 -3.30 -9.45 6.71
N THR A 396 -2.29 -8.79 7.27
CA THR A 396 -2.25 -7.33 7.45
C THR A 396 -2.30 -6.55 6.14
N THR A 397 -2.00 -7.16 5.00
CA THR A 397 -2.13 -6.51 3.69
C THR A 397 -3.59 -6.24 3.33
N ASN A 398 -4.52 -7.05 3.84
CA ASN A 398 -5.94 -6.95 3.53
C ASN A 398 -6.53 -5.61 3.97
N SER A 399 -6.72 -4.70 3.03
CA SER A 399 -7.28 -3.37 3.23
C SER A 399 -8.37 -3.10 2.18
N SER A 400 -9.06 -1.96 2.28
CA SER A 400 -10.07 -1.56 1.31
C SER A 400 -11.11 -2.67 1.01
N SER A 401 -11.36 -3.03 -0.25
CA SER A 401 -12.34 -4.06 -0.62
C SER A 401 -12.03 -5.45 -0.04
N SER A 402 -10.76 -5.84 0.14
CA SER A 402 -10.44 -7.15 0.73
C SER A 402 -10.71 -7.17 2.24
N PHE A 403 -10.51 -6.04 2.92
CA PHE A 403 -10.99 -5.85 4.30
C PHE A 403 -12.51 -6.03 4.39
N PHE A 404 -13.28 -5.40 3.49
CA PHE A 404 -14.73 -5.55 3.47
C PHE A 404 -15.17 -6.97 3.14
N MET A 405 -14.46 -7.69 2.25
CA MET A 405 -14.75 -9.10 2.00
C MET A 405 -14.63 -9.94 3.28
N ALA A 406 -13.53 -9.76 4.01
CA ALA A 406 -13.32 -10.46 5.28
C ALA A 406 -14.43 -10.13 6.30
N ASP A 407 -14.82 -8.85 6.41
CA ASP A 407 -15.89 -8.40 7.31
C ASP A 407 -17.26 -8.98 6.91
N ILE A 408 -17.63 -8.91 5.62
CA ILE A 408 -18.91 -9.42 5.11
C ILE A 408 -19.02 -10.92 5.37
N LEU A 409 -17.99 -11.70 5.02
CA LEU A 409 -18.01 -13.15 5.18
C LEU A 409 -18.03 -13.56 6.65
N GLN A 410 -17.29 -12.87 7.54
CA GLN A 410 -17.31 -13.15 8.97
C GLN A 410 -18.67 -12.79 9.61
N GLN A 411 -19.20 -11.60 9.35
CA GLN A 411 -20.49 -11.15 9.91
C GLN A 411 -21.65 -12.05 9.48
N ASN A 412 -21.60 -12.57 8.26
CA ASN A 412 -22.63 -13.48 7.72
C ASN A 412 -22.35 -14.95 8.02
N LYS A 413 -21.29 -15.28 8.76
CA LYS A 413 -20.85 -16.67 9.07
C LYS A 413 -20.70 -17.53 7.81
N ALA A 414 -20.22 -16.94 6.72
CA ALA A 414 -20.06 -17.59 5.43
C ALA A 414 -18.69 -18.26 5.26
N ALA A 415 -17.68 -17.81 6.01
CA ALA A 415 -16.34 -18.39 6.03
C ALA A 415 -15.74 -18.31 7.45
N GLU A 416 -14.84 -19.23 7.76
CA GLU A 416 -13.97 -19.17 8.94
C GLU A 416 -12.65 -18.50 8.54
N LEU A 417 -12.30 -17.38 9.17
CA LEU A 417 -11.10 -16.62 8.87
C LEU A 417 -9.90 -17.21 9.60
N VAL A 418 -8.80 -17.44 8.87
CA VAL A 418 -7.58 -18.04 9.41
C VAL A 418 -6.37 -17.19 9.02
N GLY A 419 -5.46 -16.96 9.96
CA GLY A 419 -4.21 -16.24 9.69
C GLY A 419 -3.98 -15.06 10.64
N GLU A 420 -3.86 -13.86 10.09
CA GLU A 420 -3.60 -12.63 10.83
C GLU A 420 -4.69 -11.57 10.61
N SER A 421 -4.73 -10.58 11.51
CA SER A 421 -5.67 -9.46 11.41
C SER A 421 -5.48 -8.65 10.14
N THR A 422 -6.58 -8.19 9.55
CA THR A 422 -6.56 -7.35 8.34
C THR A 422 -6.07 -5.91 8.63
N GLY A 423 -5.63 -5.21 7.58
CA GLY A 423 -5.03 -3.86 7.63
C GLY A 423 -5.99 -2.69 7.39
N GLY A 424 -7.24 -2.81 7.82
CA GLY A 424 -8.25 -1.74 7.81
C GLY A 424 -8.81 -1.48 9.20
N THR A 425 -9.87 -0.68 9.31
CA THR A 425 -10.56 -0.42 10.59
C THR A 425 -12.05 -0.67 10.49
N LYS A 426 -12.62 -1.37 11.48
CA LYS A 426 -14.07 -1.59 11.61
C LYS A 426 -14.85 -0.29 11.84
N GLN A 427 -14.18 0.82 12.18
CA GLN A 427 -14.80 2.15 12.21
C GLN A 427 -15.10 2.72 10.81
N GLY A 428 -14.78 1.98 9.76
CA GLY A 428 -15.03 2.36 8.37
C GLY A 428 -13.85 3.09 7.74
N ILE A 429 -13.83 3.16 6.43
CA ILE A 429 -12.70 3.68 5.64
C ILE A 429 -13.12 4.88 4.79
N ASN A 430 -12.17 5.75 4.44
CA ASN A 430 -12.44 6.80 3.46
C ASN A 430 -11.98 6.30 2.08
N SER A 431 -12.88 6.01 1.16
CA SER A 431 -12.51 5.42 -0.14
C SER A 431 -13.59 5.65 -1.21
N GLY A 432 -13.56 4.86 -2.28
CA GLY A 432 -14.58 4.81 -3.32
C GLY A 432 -14.39 5.84 -4.41
N GLN A 433 -14.28 7.12 -4.05
CA GLN A 433 -14.15 8.23 -5.01
C GLN A 433 -13.07 9.19 -4.54
N PHE A 434 -12.29 9.72 -5.47
CA PHE A 434 -11.07 10.45 -5.19
C PHE A 434 -10.99 11.74 -6.00
N PHE A 435 -10.42 12.77 -5.39
CA PHE A 435 -9.73 13.80 -6.14
C PHE A 435 -8.22 13.57 -6.04
N PHE A 436 -7.56 13.68 -7.18
CA PHE A 436 -6.11 13.72 -7.28
C PHE A 436 -5.68 15.18 -7.24
N LEU A 437 -5.14 15.62 -6.11
CA LEU A 437 -4.78 17.02 -5.89
C LEU A 437 -3.35 17.26 -6.40
N SER A 438 -3.22 17.98 -7.50
CA SER A 438 -1.92 18.43 -8.01
C SER A 438 -1.54 19.78 -7.38
N LEU A 439 -0.53 19.77 -6.51
CA LEU A 439 -0.03 20.98 -5.86
C LEU A 439 0.73 21.85 -6.88
N PRO A 440 0.36 23.12 -7.08
CA PRO A 440 0.80 23.89 -8.24
C PRO A 440 2.27 24.30 -8.22
N ALA A 441 2.89 24.48 -7.04
CA ALA A 441 4.28 24.93 -6.99
C ALA A 441 5.28 23.76 -7.05
N SER A 442 5.04 22.70 -6.29
CA SER A 442 5.87 21.50 -6.26
C SER A 442 5.58 20.51 -7.39
N GLY A 443 4.34 20.51 -7.91
CA GLY A 443 3.84 19.49 -8.83
C GLY A 443 3.55 18.14 -8.18
N ILE A 444 3.63 18.06 -6.84
CA ILE A 444 3.37 16.83 -6.09
C ILE A 444 1.86 16.57 -6.05
N GLU A 445 1.48 15.34 -6.33
CA GLU A 445 0.10 14.88 -6.28
C GLU A 445 -0.23 14.22 -4.93
N VAL A 446 -1.43 14.49 -4.38
CA VAL A 446 -1.95 13.89 -3.15
C VAL A 446 -3.37 13.34 -3.36
N ASP A 447 -3.57 12.07 -3.06
CA ASP A 447 -4.88 11.42 -3.13
C ASP A 447 -5.80 11.94 -2.01
N ILE A 448 -6.99 12.45 -2.36
CA ILE A 448 -8.04 12.89 -1.43
C ILE A 448 -9.28 12.01 -1.60
N PRO A 449 -9.55 11.05 -0.69
CA PRO A 449 -10.79 10.28 -0.73
C PRO A 449 -11.98 11.17 -0.37
N LEU A 450 -13.11 10.95 -1.03
CA LEU A 450 -14.29 11.83 -1.00
C LEU A 450 -15.50 11.20 -0.30
N VAL A 451 -15.45 9.90 -0.02
CA VAL A 451 -16.54 9.17 0.66
C VAL A 451 -16.02 8.49 1.90
N PHE A 452 -16.64 8.76 3.04
CA PHE A 452 -16.47 7.95 4.24
C PHE A 452 -17.54 6.85 4.24
N GLN A 453 -17.10 5.60 4.14
CA GLN A 453 -17.92 4.40 4.28
C GLN A 453 -17.97 4.00 5.76
N ALA A 454 -18.95 4.52 6.49
CA ALA A 454 -19.09 4.33 7.93
C ALA A 454 -19.92 3.08 8.27
N PRO A 455 -19.60 2.37 9.37
CA PRO A 455 -20.48 1.33 9.87
C PRO A 455 -21.79 1.94 10.37
N VAL A 456 -22.88 1.18 10.29
CA VAL A 456 -24.20 1.64 10.79
C VAL A 456 -24.24 1.79 12.32
N ASN A 457 -23.44 0.99 13.03
CA ASN A 457 -23.28 1.00 14.48
C ASN A 457 -21.81 1.26 14.83
N PRO A 458 -21.51 1.87 15.99
CA PRO A 458 -20.15 2.01 16.48
C PRO A 458 -19.42 0.66 16.55
N ARG A 459 -18.15 0.65 16.13
CA ARG A 459 -17.28 -0.52 16.15
C ARG A 459 -15.89 -0.13 16.67
N PRO A 460 -15.11 -1.07 17.24
CA PRO A 460 -13.76 -0.77 17.72
C PRO A 460 -12.83 -0.37 16.57
N ASP A 461 -11.83 0.47 16.86
CA ASP A 461 -10.78 0.83 15.91
C ASP A 461 -9.76 -0.30 15.78
N GLU A 462 -10.07 -1.31 14.98
CA GLU A 462 -9.22 -2.46 14.71
C GLU A 462 -9.57 -3.12 13.38
N GLY A 463 -8.63 -3.91 12.84
CA GLY A 463 -8.88 -4.79 11.71
C GLY A 463 -9.86 -5.93 12.03
N ILE A 464 -10.23 -6.69 11.00
CA ILE A 464 -10.96 -7.94 11.17
C ILE A 464 -9.99 -8.97 11.76
N LYS A 465 -10.32 -9.47 12.96
CA LYS A 465 -9.53 -10.51 13.61
C LYS A 465 -9.90 -11.86 12.98
N PRO A 466 -8.93 -12.74 12.70
CA PRO A 466 -9.23 -14.08 12.25
C PRO A 466 -9.92 -14.86 13.37
N ASP A 467 -10.79 -15.78 13.00
CA ASP A 467 -11.42 -16.72 13.93
C ASP A 467 -10.37 -17.70 14.49
N ILE A 468 -9.41 -18.09 13.64
CA ILE A 468 -8.23 -18.87 14.03
C ILE A 468 -6.96 -18.07 13.74
N LYS A 469 -6.28 -17.62 14.79
CA LYS A 469 -5.03 -16.87 14.67
C LYS A 469 -3.85 -17.81 14.39
N VAL A 470 -3.26 -17.69 13.20
CA VAL A 470 -2.03 -18.41 12.79
C VAL A 470 -1.07 -17.38 12.19
N LYS A 471 -0.06 -16.99 12.96
CA LYS A 471 0.89 -15.93 12.57
C LYS A 471 2.16 -16.53 11.97
N THR A 472 2.63 -15.97 10.85
CA THR A 472 3.94 -16.28 10.27
C THR A 472 5.06 -15.81 11.20
N ARG A 473 6.04 -16.69 11.44
CA ARG A 473 7.23 -16.46 12.25
C ARG A 473 8.47 -16.53 11.38
N GLN A 474 9.59 -16.00 11.90
CA GLN A 474 10.89 -16.09 11.24
C GLN A 474 11.27 -17.53 10.85
N ARG A 475 11.01 -18.51 11.74
CA ARG A 475 11.25 -19.93 11.45
C ARG A 475 10.50 -20.43 10.22
N ASP A 476 9.27 -19.97 10.01
CA ASP A 476 8.42 -20.46 8.94
C ASP A 476 8.96 -19.96 7.58
N LEU A 477 9.56 -18.77 7.57
CA LEU A 477 10.31 -18.25 6.41
C LEU A 477 11.64 -19.01 6.20
N ALA A 478 12.36 -19.33 7.28
CA ALA A 478 13.61 -20.10 7.21
C ALA A 478 13.40 -21.53 6.67
N GLU A 479 12.27 -22.13 7.02
CA GLU A 479 11.89 -23.49 6.61
C GLU A 479 11.07 -23.52 5.30
N ASN A 480 10.76 -22.35 4.73
CA ASN A 480 9.91 -22.18 3.55
C ASN A 480 8.53 -22.87 3.70
N VAL A 481 7.90 -22.67 4.86
CA VAL A 481 6.62 -23.27 5.24
C VAL A 481 5.51 -22.22 5.26
N ASP A 482 4.44 -22.45 4.51
CA ASP A 482 3.18 -21.72 4.68
C ASP A 482 2.43 -22.28 5.89
N VAL A 483 2.74 -21.73 7.06
CA VAL A 483 2.20 -22.22 8.35
C VAL A 483 0.67 -22.15 8.43
N GLN A 484 0.04 -21.20 7.73
CA GLN A 484 -1.41 -21.03 7.75
C GLN A 484 -2.09 -22.10 6.89
N LEU A 485 -1.54 -22.38 5.70
CA LEU A 485 -2.02 -23.46 4.85
C LEU A 485 -1.75 -24.83 5.47
N GLN A 486 -0.57 -25.04 6.06
CA GLN A 486 -0.23 -26.28 6.76
C GLN A 486 -1.17 -26.52 7.95
N TYR A 487 -1.48 -25.47 8.72
CA TYR A 487 -2.44 -25.56 9.81
C TYR A 487 -3.80 -26.04 9.29
N LEU A 488 -4.31 -25.45 8.22
CA LEU A 488 -5.58 -25.84 7.62
C LEU A 488 -5.59 -27.30 7.18
N VAL A 489 -4.59 -27.73 6.40
CA VAL A 489 -4.50 -29.11 5.90
C VAL A 489 -4.46 -30.13 7.06
N LYS A 490 -3.78 -29.81 8.16
CA LYS A 490 -3.70 -30.66 9.35
C LYS A 490 -5.01 -30.71 10.17
N HIS A 491 -5.82 -29.65 10.12
CA HIS A 491 -7.00 -29.48 10.98
C HIS A 491 -8.31 -29.39 10.20
N PHE A 492 -8.33 -29.80 8.93
CA PHE A 492 -9.57 -29.95 8.19
C PHE A 492 -10.47 -30.95 8.91
N LYS A 493 -11.45 -30.41 9.64
CA LYS A 493 -12.57 -31.16 10.21
C LYS A 493 -13.37 -31.79 9.08
#